data_AF-A0A1M6STD0-F1
#
_entry.id   AF-A0A1M6STD0-F1
#
_cell.length_a   1.000
_cell.length_b   1.000
_cell.length_c   1.000
_cell.angle_alpha   90.00
_cell.angle_beta   90.00
_cell.angle_gamma   90.00
#
_symmetry.space_group_name_H-M   'P 1'
#
loop_
_entity.id
_entity.type
_entity.pdbx_description
1 polymer ?
#
loop_
_entity_poly.entity_id
_entity_poly.type
_entity_poly.pdbx_seq_one_letter_code
_entity_poly.pdbx_strand_id
1 'polypeptide(L)'
;MNVKEYIQNNGRWLLVAALGVAVFCYFLFKLPFLMLAREQSQLFLWNTDYLVERLIIPGGLAQYLGEMIIQFYLNPLYGALWYGVLFVIVQMLTYGAFGKPQKWYFWLLSLVPSVVLVYLWTIIHFPMTLTVAIILALALANLVSVLNDKAQLALLIFLMPVGYWLIGPAIILAIIPYLYNKKHIPFVAGLVVLLVGCVVLSARLAPYPLAQLTRGVDYYWDDKKLGSYEEMAFDMRIRRNQASQQEMLNNFSPSTEALRSISTAFSVSDIAMQIGMVNIAQRAAFEAMEAAPNYNKSGRALRRLVETNLITGQTEVALKYIAILEQTTFYRGWAERMKQMAEQPELLNKHQYYHRLKEIYDNGKDVFFY
;
A
#
# COMPACT_ATOMS: atom_id res chain seq x y z
N MET A 1 -31.20 -15.45 -26.07
CA MET A 1 -30.39 -16.29 -25.17
C MET A 1 -31.07 -16.32 -23.81
N ASN A 2 -31.50 -17.49 -23.35
CA ASN A 2 -32.32 -17.62 -22.14
C ASN A 2 -31.44 -17.47 -20.88
N VAL A 3 -31.93 -16.85 -19.79
CA VAL A 3 -31.11 -16.59 -18.58
C VAL A 3 -30.52 -17.89 -18.00
N LYS A 4 -31.29 -18.99 -18.04
CA LYS A 4 -30.83 -20.32 -17.63
C LYS A 4 -29.66 -20.85 -18.48
N GLU A 5 -29.70 -20.59 -19.78
CA GLU A 5 -28.70 -21.04 -20.74
C GLU A 5 -27.39 -20.23 -20.59
N TYR A 6 -27.50 -18.93 -20.32
CA TYR A 6 -26.33 -18.09 -19.98
C TYR A 6 -25.66 -18.53 -18.67
N ILE A 7 -26.45 -18.83 -17.63
CA ILE A 7 -25.94 -19.31 -16.33
C ILE A 7 -25.27 -20.68 -16.47
N GLN A 8 -25.84 -21.60 -17.25
CA GLN A 8 -25.22 -22.91 -17.50
C GLN A 8 -23.86 -22.80 -18.19
N ASN A 9 -23.72 -21.87 -19.15
CA ASN A 9 -22.48 -21.71 -19.90
C ASN A 9 -21.43 -20.85 -19.16
N ASN A 10 -21.84 -19.91 -18.32
CA ASN A 10 -20.93 -18.94 -17.67
C ASN A 10 -20.89 -19.01 -16.13
N GLY A 11 -21.53 -20.01 -15.51
CA GLY A 11 -21.71 -20.09 -14.06
C GLY A 11 -20.42 -19.96 -13.24
N ARG A 12 -19.28 -20.43 -13.77
CA ARG A 12 -17.96 -20.29 -13.11
C ARG A 12 -17.50 -18.83 -13.01
N TRP A 13 -17.62 -18.07 -14.10
CA TRP A 13 -17.23 -16.67 -14.14
C TRP A 13 -18.19 -15.79 -13.34
N LEU A 14 -19.49 -16.13 -13.34
CA LEU A 14 -20.48 -15.49 -12.48
C LEU A 14 -20.18 -15.72 -11.00
N LEU A 15 -19.76 -16.93 -10.62
CA LEU A 15 -19.33 -17.23 -9.24
C LEU A 15 -18.11 -16.40 -8.84
N VAL A 16 -17.09 -16.30 -9.71
CA VAL A 16 -15.89 -15.47 -9.43
C VAL A 16 -16.25 -14.01 -9.27
N ALA A 17 -17.11 -13.47 -10.15
CA ALA A 17 -17.60 -12.11 -10.03
C ALA A 17 -18.36 -11.89 -8.71
N ALA A 18 -19.25 -12.82 -8.34
CA ALA A 18 -19.98 -12.75 -7.07
C ALA A 18 -19.04 -12.79 -5.85
N LEU A 19 -18.00 -13.62 -5.88
CA LEU A 19 -16.98 -13.66 -4.83
C LEU A 19 -16.16 -12.35 -4.79
N GLY A 20 -15.82 -11.77 -5.94
CA GLY A 20 -15.18 -10.46 -6.02
C GLY A 20 -16.04 -9.35 -5.39
N VAL A 21 -17.36 -9.36 -5.64
CA VAL A 21 -18.32 -8.45 -5.00
C VAL A 21 -18.40 -8.71 -3.48
N ALA A 22 -18.36 -9.97 -3.04
CA ALA A 22 -18.32 -10.29 -1.62
C ALA A 22 -17.05 -9.76 -0.93
N VAL A 23 -15.89 -9.89 -1.59
CA VAL A 23 -14.62 -9.31 -1.12
C VAL A 23 -14.70 -7.79 -1.04
N PHE A 24 -15.25 -7.14 -2.07
CA PHE A 24 -15.53 -5.70 -2.07
C PHE A 24 -16.37 -5.28 -0.85
N CYS A 25 -17.52 -5.92 -0.64
CA CYS A 25 -18.41 -5.62 0.48
C CYS A 25 -17.71 -5.87 1.84
N TYR A 26 -16.93 -6.94 1.95
CA TYR A 26 -16.19 -7.26 3.17
C TYR A 26 -15.21 -6.15 3.55
N PHE A 27 -14.34 -5.71 2.62
CA PHE A 27 -13.39 -4.63 2.90
C PHE A 27 -14.07 -3.28 3.11
N LEU A 28 -15.14 -2.98 2.35
CA LEU A 28 -15.86 -1.72 2.48
C LEU A 28 -16.53 -1.57 3.87
N PHE A 29 -17.20 -2.62 4.35
CA PHE A 29 -18.03 -2.54 5.55
C PHE A 29 -17.33 -3.03 6.83
N LYS A 30 -16.40 -3.99 6.73
CA LYS A 30 -15.75 -4.59 7.91
C LYS A 30 -14.34 -4.07 8.16
N LEU A 31 -13.55 -3.83 7.11
CA LEU A 31 -12.14 -3.44 7.23
C LEU A 31 -11.77 -2.08 6.59
N PRO A 32 -12.62 -1.03 6.64
CA PRO A 32 -12.24 0.27 6.08
C PRO A 32 -11.08 0.93 6.84
N PHE A 33 -10.92 0.65 8.13
CA PHE A 33 -9.81 1.18 8.94
C PHE A 33 -8.46 0.67 8.44
N LEU A 34 -8.40 -0.59 7.99
CA LEU A 34 -7.17 -1.21 7.52
C LEU A 34 -6.70 -0.59 6.21
N MET A 35 -7.63 -0.22 5.32
CA MET A 35 -7.30 0.50 4.08
C MET A 35 -6.71 1.87 4.36
N LEU A 36 -7.34 2.64 5.27
CA LEU A 36 -6.83 3.95 5.68
C LEU A 36 -5.49 3.85 6.43
N ALA A 37 -5.28 2.77 7.18
CA ALA A 37 -4.02 2.50 7.87
C ALA A 37 -2.89 2.16 6.88
N ARG A 38 -3.18 1.42 5.80
CA ARG A 38 -2.22 1.18 4.72
C ARG A 38 -1.86 2.48 4.01
N GLU A 39 -2.86 3.28 3.67
CA GLU A 39 -2.65 4.55 2.97
C GLU A 39 -1.83 5.55 3.78
N GLN A 40 -2.09 5.69 5.07
CA GLN A 40 -1.28 6.61 5.90
C GLN A 40 0.16 6.13 6.10
N SER A 41 0.47 4.87 5.82
CA SER A 41 1.79 4.29 6.07
C SER A 41 2.74 4.40 4.87
N GLN A 42 2.24 4.83 3.70
CA GLN A 42 3.03 4.92 2.47
C GLN A 42 2.57 6.10 1.60
N LEU A 43 3.51 6.72 0.90
CA LEU A 43 3.24 7.84 -0.01
C LEU A 43 3.68 7.47 -1.41
N PHE A 44 2.81 7.66 -2.40
CA PHE A 44 3.15 7.49 -3.81
C PHE A 44 3.30 8.85 -4.51
N LEU A 45 4.34 9.01 -5.33
CA LEU A 45 4.61 10.21 -6.13
C LEU A 45 4.78 9.87 -7.61
N TRP A 46 4.26 10.73 -8.50
CA TRP A 46 4.35 10.55 -9.96
C TRP A 46 5.69 10.99 -10.58
N ASN A 47 6.62 11.52 -9.79
CA ASN A 47 7.86 12.09 -10.32
C ASN A 47 8.88 11.00 -10.70
N THR A 48 9.82 11.37 -11.57
CA THR A 48 10.84 10.44 -12.08
C THR A 48 11.82 9.99 -11.01
N ASP A 49 12.20 10.86 -10.08
CA ASP A 49 13.11 10.53 -8.99
C ASP A 49 12.54 9.39 -8.13
N TYR A 50 11.27 9.48 -7.78
CA TYR A 50 10.53 8.46 -7.05
C TYR A 50 10.54 7.13 -7.79
N LEU A 51 10.25 7.13 -9.10
CA LEU A 51 10.31 5.92 -9.92
C LEU A 51 11.72 5.29 -9.94
N VAL A 52 12.75 6.10 -10.17
CA VAL A 52 14.15 5.64 -10.26
C VAL A 52 14.62 5.05 -8.94
N GLU A 53 14.30 5.68 -7.81
CA GLU A 53 14.60 5.16 -6.47
C GLU A 53 14.06 3.74 -6.26
N ARG A 54 12.86 3.43 -6.79
CA ARG A 54 12.29 2.08 -6.68
C ARG A 54 12.96 1.13 -7.65
N LEU A 55 13.15 1.51 -8.92
CA LEU A 55 13.70 0.61 -9.95
C LEU A 55 15.16 0.18 -9.70
N ILE A 56 15.92 0.91 -8.88
CA ILE A 56 17.28 0.54 -8.46
C ILE A 56 17.27 -0.61 -7.42
N ILE A 57 16.12 -0.91 -6.81
CA ILE A 57 15.99 -1.93 -5.77
C ILE A 57 15.32 -3.18 -6.35
N PRO A 58 15.76 -4.41 -5.99
CA PRO A 58 15.11 -5.63 -6.43
C PRO A 58 13.66 -5.72 -5.91
N GLY A 59 12.72 -5.97 -6.82
CA GLY A 59 11.27 -5.91 -6.57
C GLY A 59 10.67 -4.51 -6.74
N GLY A 60 11.46 -3.53 -7.19
CA GLY A 60 11.09 -2.13 -7.26
C GLY A 60 9.88 -1.80 -8.12
N LEU A 61 9.71 -2.47 -9.27
CA LEU A 61 8.54 -2.23 -10.12
C LEU A 61 7.25 -2.69 -9.44
N ALA A 62 7.28 -3.84 -8.76
CA ALA A 62 6.14 -4.32 -8.00
C ALA A 62 5.83 -3.37 -6.82
N GLN A 63 6.86 -2.82 -6.17
CA GLN A 63 6.68 -1.84 -5.10
C GLN A 63 6.04 -0.55 -5.60
N TYR A 64 6.60 0.03 -6.67
CA TYR A 64 6.09 1.27 -7.27
C TYR A 64 4.60 1.15 -7.65
N LEU A 65 4.24 0.05 -8.33
CA LEU A 65 2.85 -0.21 -8.72
C LEU A 65 1.96 -0.56 -7.51
N GLY A 66 2.50 -1.21 -6.48
CA GLY A 66 1.80 -1.47 -5.22
C GLY A 66 1.42 -0.17 -4.51
N GLU A 67 2.39 0.73 -4.33
CA GLU A 67 2.19 2.07 -3.75
C GLU A 67 1.22 2.92 -4.59
N MET A 68 1.29 2.80 -5.92
CA MET A 68 0.35 3.43 -6.85
C MET A 68 -1.10 2.96 -6.64
N ILE A 69 -1.34 1.72 -6.20
CA ILE A 69 -2.69 1.25 -5.86
C ILE A 69 -3.12 1.79 -4.49
N ILE A 70 -2.19 1.85 -3.53
CA ILE A 70 -2.49 2.25 -2.15
C ILE A 70 -3.02 3.69 -2.05
N GLN A 71 -2.61 4.62 -2.91
CA GLN A 71 -3.18 5.99 -2.89
C GLN A 71 -4.71 6.03 -2.99
N PHE A 72 -5.34 5.03 -3.66
CA PHE A 72 -6.80 4.95 -3.77
C PHE A 72 -7.49 4.58 -2.45
N TYR A 73 -6.75 4.05 -1.48
CA TYR A 73 -7.28 3.59 -0.19
C TYR A 73 -7.65 4.76 0.72
N LEU A 74 -7.23 5.98 0.38
CA LEU A 74 -7.69 7.20 1.02
C LEU A 74 -9.22 7.32 0.95
N ASN A 75 -9.82 6.82 -0.14
CA ASN A 75 -11.27 6.64 -0.26
C ASN A 75 -11.61 5.14 -0.09
N PRO A 76 -12.26 4.73 1.02
CA PRO A 76 -12.58 3.32 1.27
C PRO A 76 -13.42 2.65 0.20
N LEU A 77 -14.23 3.39 -0.57
CA LEU A 77 -15.00 2.84 -1.68
C LEU A 77 -14.07 2.36 -2.81
N TYR A 78 -13.13 3.21 -3.23
CA TYR A 78 -12.17 2.88 -4.29
C TYR A 78 -11.17 1.82 -3.81
N GLY A 79 -10.73 1.88 -2.56
CA GLY A 79 -9.87 0.84 -1.99
C GLY A 79 -10.55 -0.54 -1.97
N ALA A 80 -11.81 -0.61 -1.53
CA ALA A 80 -12.57 -1.86 -1.57
C ALA A 80 -12.78 -2.37 -3.00
N LEU A 81 -13.02 -1.45 -3.95
CA LEU A 81 -13.18 -1.79 -5.37
C LEU A 81 -11.90 -2.45 -5.91
N TRP A 82 -10.73 -1.91 -5.58
CA TRP A 82 -9.46 -2.51 -5.93
C TRP A 82 -9.33 -3.94 -5.39
N TYR A 83 -9.68 -4.22 -4.14
CA TYR A 83 -9.62 -5.60 -3.62
C TYR A 83 -10.53 -6.57 -4.38
N GLY A 84 -11.76 -6.16 -4.69
CA GLY A 84 -12.69 -6.98 -5.47
C GLY A 84 -12.18 -7.26 -6.88
N VAL A 85 -11.64 -6.25 -7.55
CA VAL A 85 -11.07 -6.38 -8.91
C VAL A 85 -9.80 -7.24 -8.90
N LEU A 86 -8.88 -7.00 -7.97
CA LEU A 86 -7.63 -7.75 -7.85
C LEU A 86 -7.90 -9.24 -7.55
N PHE A 87 -8.91 -9.55 -6.73
CA PHE A 87 -9.33 -10.93 -6.48
C PHE A 87 -9.68 -11.66 -7.78
N VAL A 88 -10.49 -11.02 -8.63
CA VAL A 88 -10.93 -11.56 -9.92
C VAL A 88 -9.75 -11.70 -10.89
N ILE A 89 -8.88 -10.68 -10.98
CA ILE A 89 -7.69 -10.70 -11.84
C ILE A 89 -6.77 -11.86 -11.45
N VAL A 90 -6.45 -12.02 -10.17
CA VAL A 90 -5.58 -13.11 -9.70
C VAL A 90 -6.20 -14.46 -10.02
N GLN A 91 -7.51 -14.62 -9.84
CA GLN A 91 -8.19 -15.87 -10.14
C GLN A 91 -8.12 -16.19 -11.64
N MET A 92 -8.38 -15.20 -12.49
CA MET A 92 -8.31 -15.33 -13.94
C MET A 92 -6.91 -15.70 -14.42
N LEU A 93 -5.88 -15.00 -13.95
CA LEU A 93 -4.49 -15.27 -14.31
C LEU A 93 -4.02 -16.63 -13.79
N THR A 94 -4.41 -17.01 -12.59
CA THR A 94 -4.11 -18.34 -12.02
C THR A 94 -4.74 -19.44 -12.87
N TYR A 95 -6.00 -19.27 -13.26
CA TYR A 95 -6.69 -20.23 -14.13
C TYR A 95 -6.00 -20.36 -15.48
N GLY A 96 -5.61 -19.25 -16.10
CA GLY A 96 -4.89 -19.28 -17.38
C GLY A 96 -3.50 -19.92 -17.27
N ALA A 97 -2.76 -19.66 -16.18
CA ALA A 97 -1.45 -20.26 -15.94
C ALA A 97 -1.52 -21.78 -15.75
N PHE A 98 -2.62 -22.28 -15.16
CA PHE A 98 -2.84 -23.72 -14.99
C PHE A 98 -3.44 -24.42 -16.23
N GLY A 99 -3.88 -23.67 -17.24
CA GLY A 99 -4.53 -24.24 -18.42
C GLY A 99 -5.88 -24.89 -18.16
N LYS A 100 -6.43 -25.57 -19.19
CA LYS A 100 -7.76 -26.20 -19.09
C LYS A 100 -7.72 -27.41 -18.14
N PRO A 101 -8.48 -27.40 -17.03
CA PRO A 101 -8.42 -28.48 -16.05
C PRO A 101 -9.01 -29.78 -16.63
N GLN A 102 -8.34 -30.91 -16.38
CA GLN A 102 -8.80 -32.24 -16.83
C GLN A 102 -10.15 -32.64 -16.21
N LYS A 103 -10.46 -32.14 -15.01
CA LYS A 103 -11.73 -32.35 -14.31
C LYS A 103 -12.24 -31.01 -13.78
N TRP A 104 -13.56 -30.83 -13.78
CA TRP A 104 -14.18 -29.53 -13.46
C TRP A 104 -13.79 -28.97 -12.09
N TYR A 105 -13.58 -29.82 -11.08
CA TYR A 105 -13.24 -29.39 -9.72
C TYR A 105 -11.81 -28.86 -9.59
N PHE A 106 -10.89 -29.21 -10.49
CA PHE A 106 -9.53 -28.63 -10.49
C PHE A 106 -9.54 -27.13 -10.81
N TRP A 107 -10.63 -26.62 -11.40
CA TRP A 107 -10.86 -25.19 -11.50
C TRP A 107 -10.85 -24.51 -10.13
N LEU A 108 -11.33 -25.17 -9.06
CA LEU A 108 -11.33 -24.61 -7.71
C LEU A 108 -9.91 -24.33 -7.18
N LEU A 109 -8.89 -25.05 -7.68
CA LEU A 109 -7.50 -24.76 -7.32
C LEU A 109 -7.05 -23.37 -7.79
N SER A 110 -7.65 -22.84 -8.85
CA SER A 110 -7.37 -21.48 -9.31
C SER A 110 -7.85 -20.39 -8.35
N LEU A 111 -8.77 -20.72 -7.42
CA LEU A 111 -9.23 -19.80 -6.38
C LEU A 111 -8.24 -19.71 -5.22
N VAL A 112 -7.38 -20.71 -5.02
CA VAL A 112 -6.51 -20.80 -3.84
C VAL A 112 -5.62 -19.55 -3.69
N PRO A 113 -4.89 -19.09 -4.72
CA PRO A 113 -4.07 -17.88 -4.59
C PRO A 113 -4.90 -16.63 -4.25
N SER A 114 -6.08 -16.45 -4.85
CA SER A 114 -6.95 -15.31 -4.56
C SER A 114 -7.50 -15.34 -3.14
N VAL A 115 -7.90 -16.51 -2.63
CA VAL A 115 -8.39 -16.67 -1.25
C VAL A 115 -7.26 -16.45 -0.23
N VAL A 116 -6.06 -16.96 -0.52
CA VAL A 116 -4.88 -16.69 0.32
C VAL A 116 -4.56 -15.20 0.34
N LEU A 117 -4.61 -14.51 -0.81
CA LEU A 117 -4.40 -13.07 -0.86
C LEU A 117 -5.46 -12.29 -0.06
N VAL A 118 -6.73 -12.70 -0.10
CA VAL A 118 -7.77 -12.07 0.74
C VAL A 118 -7.40 -12.17 2.22
N TYR A 119 -6.95 -13.34 2.68
CA TYR A 119 -6.44 -13.50 4.04
C TYR A 119 -5.22 -12.60 4.31
N LEU A 120 -4.23 -12.58 3.42
CA LEU A 120 -3.05 -11.73 3.58
C LEU A 120 -3.40 -10.23 3.61
N TRP A 121 -4.40 -9.79 2.83
CA TRP A 121 -4.86 -8.40 2.84
C TRP A 121 -5.49 -7.98 4.17
N THR A 122 -6.06 -8.93 4.94
CA THR A 122 -6.53 -8.67 6.31
C THR A 122 -5.41 -8.40 7.30
N ILE A 123 -4.16 -8.66 6.93
CA ILE A 123 -2.99 -8.49 7.77
C ILE A 123 -2.23 -7.24 7.32
N ILE A 124 -2.05 -6.26 8.22
CA ILE A 124 -1.40 -4.98 7.88
C ILE A 124 0.02 -5.15 7.34
N HIS A 125 0.75 -6.15 7.82
CA HIS A 125 2.15 -6.38 7.49
C HIS A 125 2.39 -6.82 6.03
N PHE A 126 1.35 -7.20 5.27
CA PHE A 126 1.51 -7.60 3.87
C PHE A 126 1.10 -6.45 2.93
N PRO A 127 2.05 -5.65 2.41
CA PRO A 127 1.77 -4.58 1.43
C PRO A 127 1.15 -5.07 0.13
N MET A 128 0.63 -4.12 -0.66
CA MET A 128 0.12 -4.40 -2.01
C MET A 128 1.22 -4.80 -3.00
N THR A 129 2.48 -4.53 -2.68
CA THR A 129 3.67 -4.96 -3.43
C THR A 129 3.68 -6.47 -3.71
N LEU A 130 3.41 -7.30 -2.70
CA LEU A 130 3.33 -8.76 -2.87
C LEU A 130 2.22 -9.15 -3.86
N THR A 131 1.08 -8.47 -3.77
CA THR A 131 -0.09 -8.72 -4.64
C THR A 131 0.24 -8.41 -6.09
N VAL A 132 0.84 -7.24 -6.33
CA VAL A 132 1.25 -6.81 -7.66
C VAL A 132 2.32 -7.76 -8.22
N ALA A 133 3.30 -8.14 -7.40
CA ALA A 133 4.33 -9.09 -7.81
C ALA A 133 3.75 -10.43 -8.26
N ILE A 134 2.77 -10.96 -7.52
CA ILE A 134 2.06 -12.20 -7.90
C ILE A 134 1.29 -12.01 -9.20
N ILE A 135 0.57 -10.90 -9.37
CA ILE A 135 -0.16 -10.59 -10.61
C ILE A 135 0.79 -10.54 -11.81
N LEU A 136 1.91 -9.82 -11.69
CA LEU A 136 2.91 -9.70 -12.75
C LEU A 136 3.57 -11.05 -13.06
N ALA A 137 3.92 -11.83 -12.04
CA ALA A 137 4.49 -13.16 -12.23
C ALA A 137 3.51 -14.13 -12.90
N LEU A 138 2.22 -14.09 -12.53
CA LEU A 138 1.18 -14.90 -13.18
C LEU A 138 0.88 -14.41 -14.60
N ALA A 139 0.92 -13.11 -14.87
CA ALA A 139 0.81 -12.58 -16.22
C ALA A 139 1.96 -13.08 -17.11
N LEU A 140 3.19 -13.09 -16.60
CA LEU A 140 4.34 -13.69 -17.27
C LEU A 140 4.17 -15.21 -17.46
N ALA A 141 3.62 -15.92 -16.47
CA ALA A 141 3.29 -17.34 -16.61
C ALA A 141 2.32 -17.59 -17.78
N ASN A 142 1.27 -16.77 -17.92
CA ASN A 142 0.35 -16.87 -19.05
C ASN A 142 1.01 -16.55 -20.39
N LEU A 143 2.00 -15.66 -20.42
CA LEU A 143 2.76 -15.39 -21.64
C LEU A 143 3.65 -16.59 -22.01
N VAL A 144 4.31 -17.21 -21.02
CA VAL A 144 5.13 -18.40 -21.20
C VAL A 144 4.28 -19.58 -21.70
N SER A 145 3.06 -19.78 -21.18
CA SER A 145 2.23 -20.95 -21.51
C SER A 145 1.81 -21.07 -22.98
N VAL A 146 1.85 -19.97 -23.75
CA VAL A 146 1.50 -19.94 -25.18
C VAL A 146 2.66 -20.41 -26.08
N LEU A 147 3.88 -20.46 -25.54
CA LEU A 147 5.09 -20.79 -26.29
C LEU A 147 5.37 -22.30 -26.34
N ASN A 148 6.22 -22.73 -27.27
CA ASN A 148 6.74 -24.11 -27.29
C ASN A 148 7.82 -24.34 -26.23
N ASP A 149 8.10 -25.59 -25.86
CA ASP A 149 9.00 -25.95 -24.75
C ASP A 149 10.38 -25.26 -24.82
N LYS A 150 10.97 -25.15 -26.02
CA LYS A 150 12.29 -24.51 -26.20
C LYS A 150 12.22 -23.00 -25.98
N ALA A 151 11.21 -22.33 -26.51
CA ALA A 151 11.02 -20.89 -26.32
C ALA A 151 10.59 -20.56 -24.89
N GLN A 152 9.80 -21.43 -24.23
CA GLN A 152 9.48 -21.30 -22.81
C GLN A 152 10.75 -21.28 -21.97
N LEU A 153 11.64 -22.27 -22.14
CA LEU A 153 12.88 -22.33 -21.39
C LEU A 153 13.79 -21.14 -21.67
N ALA A 154 13.96 -20.74 -22.93
CA ALA A 154 14.79 -19.60 -23.31
C ALA A 154 14.27 -18.29 -22.68
N LEU A 155 12.95 -18.07 -22.73
CA LEU A 155 12.33 -16.91 -22.12
C LEU A 155 12.45 -16.95 -20.59
N LEU A 156 12.26 -18.10 -19.94
CA LEU A 156 12.41 -18.23 -18.49
C LEU A 156 13.85 -17.96 -18.02
N ILE A 157 14.86 -18.42 -18.76
CA ILE A 157 16.27 -18.11 -18.45
C ILE A 157 16.51 -16.59 -18.48
N PHE A 158 15.93 -15.89 -19.47
CA PHE A 158 16.02 -14.43 -19.56
C PHE A 158 15.20 -13.72 -18.47
N LEU A 159 14.00 -14.22 -18.17
CA LEU A 159 13.10 -13.63 -17.18
C LEU A 159 13.59 -13.84 -15.74
N MET A 160 14.40 -14.85 -15.43
CA MET A 160 14.87 -15.06 -14.05
C MET A 160 15.66 -13.85 -13.52
N PRO A 161 16.73 -13.35 -14.18
CA PRO A 161 17.45 -12.17 -13.72
C PRO A 161 16.60 -10.88 -13.78
N VAL A 162 15.98 -10.61 -14.94
CA VAL A 162 15.25 -9.36 -15.17
C VAL A 162 13.97 -9.30 -14.33
N GLY A 163 13.22 -10.39 -14.32
CA GLY A 163 11.99 -10.53 -13.54
C GLY A 163 12.25 -10.52 -12.04
N TYR A 164 13.31 -11.16 -11.55
CA TYR A 164 13.69 -11.03 -10.14
C TYR A 164 13.99 -9.58 -9.76
N TRP A 165 14.73 -8.85 -10.61
CA TRP A 165 15.03 -7.44 -10.31
C TRP A 165 13.77 -6.56 -10.31
N LEU A 166 12.83 -6.78 -11.23
CA LEU A 166 11.63 -5.96 -11.33
C LEU A 166 10.56 -6.34 -10.30
N ILE A 167 10.32 -7.63 -10.11
CA ILE A 167 9.17 -8.17 -9.34
C ILE A 167 9.59 -9.20 -8.29
N GLY A 168 10.84 -9.16 -7.83
CA GLY A 168 11.34 -9.92 -6.70
C GLY A 168 11.23 -11.46 -6.86
N PRO A 169 11.27 -12.21 -5.75
CA PRO A 169 11.26 -13.68 -5.78
C PRO A 169 9.95 -14.29 -6.28
N ALA A 170 8.87 -13.50 -6.37
CA ALA A 170 7.58 -13.96 -6.91
C ALA A 170 7.68 -14.40 -8.39
N ILE A 171 8.73 -14.00 -9.12
CA ILE A 171 9.01 -14.44 -10.50
C ILE A 171 9.04 -15.97 -10.64
N ILE A 172 9.29 -16.71 -9.55
CA ILE A 172 9.23 -18.18 -9.54
C ILE A 172 7.88 -18.72 -10.05
N LEU A 173 6.78 -17.98 -9.87
CA LEU A 173 5.46 -18.38 -10.37
C LEU A 173 5.39 -18.43 -11.91
N ALA A 174 6.29 -17.73 -12.62
CA ALA A 174 6.37 -17.79 -14.08
C ALA A 174 6.73 -19.21 -14.59
N ILE A 175 7.33 -20.06 -13.75
CA ILE A 175 7.72 -21.43 -14.11
C ILE A 175 6.51 -22.38 -14.18
N ILE A 176 5.36 -22.05 -13.56
CA ILE A 176 4.20 -22.94 -13.43
C ILE A 176 3.83 -23.68 -14.73
N PRO A 177 3.70 -23.03 -15.90
CA PRO A 177 3.35 -23.72 -17.15
C PRO A 177 4.41 -24.74 -17.61
N TYR A 178 5.69 -24.48 -17.31
CA TYR A 178 6.79 -25.36 -17.69
C TYR A 178 6.90 -26.60 -16.78
N LEU A 179 6.25 -26.59 -15.60
CA LEU A 179 6.23 -27.72 -14.66
C LEU A 179 5.35 -28.89 -15.12
N TYR A 180 4.45 -28.69 -16.09
CA TYR A 180 3.44 -29.68 -16.46
C TYR A 180 4.00 -30.99 -17.00
N ASN A 181 5.18 -30.95 -17.63
CA ASN A 181 5.79 -32.11 -18.22
C ASN A 181 6.99 -32.58 -17.38
N LYS A 182 6.92 -33.82 -16.89
CA LYS A 182 7.95 -34.43 -16.01
C LYS A 182 9.36 -34.41 -16.62
N LYS A 183 9.49 -34.34 -17.95
CA LYS A 183 10.80 -34.23 -18.62
C LYS A 183 11.51 -32.91 -18.31
N HIS A 184 10.80 -31.89 -17.82
CA HIS A 184 11.36 -30.56 -17.55
C HIS A 184 11.93 -30.39 -16.15
N ILE A 185 11.78 -31.37 -15.25
CA ILE A 185 12.28 -31.32 -13.87
C ILE A 185 13.76 -30.86 -13.75
N PRO A 186 14.74 -31.40 -14.51
CA PRO A 186 16.13 -30.94 -14.37
C PRO A 186 16.32 -29.48 -14.80
N PHE A 187 15.59 -29.01 -15.82
CA PHE A 187 15.65 -27.63 -16.28
C PHE A 187 15.02 -26.66 -15.26
N VAL A 188 13.92 -27.08 -14.64
CA VAL A 188 13.27 -26.34 -13.54
C VAL A 188 14.23 -26.20 -12.37
N ALA A 189 14.93 -27.27 -11.98
CA ALA A 189 15.95 -27.20 -10.94
C ALA A 189 17.07 -26.20 -11.31
N GLY A 190 17.50 -26.19 -12.58
CA GLY A 190 18.43 -25.20 -13.10
C GLY A 190 17.92 -23.75 -13.01
N LEU A 191 16.64 -23.50 -13.31
CA LEU A 191 16.02 -22.17 -13.17
C LEU A 191 15.92 -21.73 -11.70
N VAL A 192 15.62 -22.65 -10.78
CA VAL A 192 15.62 -22.35 -9.34
C VAL A 192 17.03 -21.99 -8.86
N VAL A 193 18.05 -22.73 -9.29
CA VAL A 193 19.46 -22.40 -8.99
C VAL A 193 19.84 -21.04 -9.58
N LEU A 194 19.38 -20.73 -10.79
CA LEU A 194 19.60 -19.42 -11.42
C LEU A 194 18.95 -18.30 -10.59
N LEU A 195 17.72 -18.48 -10.12
CA LEU A 195 17.04 -17.50 -9.25
C LEU A 195 17.80 -17.31 -7.92
N VAL A 196 18.24 -18.40 -7.28
CA VAL A 196 19.06 -18.34 -6.07
C VAL A 196 20.37 -17.57 -6.35
N GLY A 197 21.00 -17.82 -7.49
CA GLY A 197 22.15 -17.05 -7.95
C GLY A 197 21.85 -15.56 -8.09
N CYS A 198 20.71 -15.19 -8.66
CA CYS A 198 20.27 -13.79 -8.79
C CYS A 198 20.08 -13.13 -7.41
N VAL A 199 19.50 -13.84 -6.44
CA VAL A 199 19.32 -13.34 -5.05
C VAL A 199 20.66 -13.14 -4.34
N VAL A 200 21.62 -14.06 -4.51
CA VAL A 200 22.95 -13.92 -3.90
C VAL A 200 23.76 -12.81 -4.56
N LEU A 201 23.64 -12.64 -5.89
CA LEU A 201 24.30 -11.56 -6.62
C LEU A 201 23.71 -10.19 -6.25
N SER A 202 22.39 -10.09 -6.08
CA SER A 202 21.76 -8.82 -5.69
C SER A 202 22.19 -8.36 -4.30
N ALA A 203 22.54 -9.26 -3.39
CA ALA A 203 23.10 -8.93 -2.08
C ALA A 203 24.44 -8.20 -2.14
N ARG A 204 25.15 -8.23 -3.29
CA ARG A 204 26.36 -7.44 -3.51
C ARG A 204 26.09 -6.04 -4.08
N LEU A 205 24.91 -5.84 -4.67
CA LEU A 205 24.54 -4.60 -5.35
C LEU A 205 23.62 -3.73 -4.51
N ALA A 206 22.69 -4.36 -3.79
CA ALA A 206 21.65 -3.68 -3.02
C ALA A 206 21.97 -3.73 -1.51
N PRO A 207 21.75 -2.65 -0.76
CA PRO A 207 22.07 -2.55 0.66
C PRO A 207 21.03 -3.26 1.56
N TYR A 208 20.66 -4.50 1.22
CA TYR A 208 19.64 -5.27 1.94
C TYR A 208 20.19 -6.61 2.46
N PRO A 209 19.78 -7.04 3.66
CA PRO A 209 20.13 -8.37 4.17
C PRO A 209 19.61 -9.48 3.25
N LEU A 210 20.36 -10.58 3.15
CA LEU A 210 19.99 -11.73 2.31
C LEU A 210 18.58 -12.26 2.62
N ALA A 211 18.18 -12.26 3.90
CA ALA A 211 16.85 -12.70 4.33
C ALA A 211 15.71 -11.83 3.77
N GLN A 212 15.94 -10.53 3.57
CA GLN A 212 14.96 -9.64 2.93
C GLN A 212 14.96 -9.83 1.41
N LEU A 213 16.12 -10.02 0.79
CA LEU A 213 16.24 -10.27 -0.65
C LEU A 213 15.63 -11.60 -1.09
N THR A 214 15.71 -12.64 -0.25
CA THR A 214 15.09 -13.95 -0.51
C THR A 214 13.57 -13.91 -0.35
N ARG A 215 13.07 -13.14 0.64
CA ARG A 215 11.64 -12.96 0.88
C ARG A 215 10.99 -11.98 -0.09
N GLY A 216 11.76 -11.02 -0.60
CA GLY A 216 11.28 -9.83 -1.31
C GLY A 216 11.34 -8.62 -0.37
N VAL A 217 12.05 -7.57 -0.80
CA VAL A 217 12.41 -6.40 0.02
C VAL A 217 11.19 -5.76 0.68
N ASP A 218 10.13 -5.52 -0.09
CA ASP A 218 8.89 -4.90 0.39
C ASP A 218 7.70 -5.88 0.30
N TYR A 219 7.91 -7.19 0.55
CA TYR A 219 6.79 -8.16 0.57
C TYR A 219 6.15 -8.29 1.94
N TYR A 220 6.83 -7.77 2.96
CA TYR A 220 6.37 -7.79 4.33
C TYR A 220 7.01 -6.66 5.13
N TRP A 221 6.20 -5.95 5.91
CA TRP A 221 6.68 -4.97 6.86
C TRP A 221 6.91 -5.63 8.21
N ASP A 222 8.17 -5.71 8.65
CA ASP A 222 8.53 -6.22 9.99
C ASP A 222 8.35 -5.17 11.11
N ASP A 223 7.65 -4.08 10.81
CA ASP A 223 7.57 -2.95 11.72
C ASP A 223 6.51 -3.16 12.80
N LYS A 224 6.96 -3.19 14.05
CA LYS A 224 6.11 -3.27 15.23
C LYS A 224 5.35 -1.97 15.50
N LYS A 225 5.72 -0.87 14.85
CA LYS A 225 5.14 0.47 15.04
C LYS A 225 3.88 0.71 14.23
N LEU A 226 3.37 -0.24 13.44
CA LEU A 226 2.12 -0.05 12.69
C LEU A 226 0.90 0.15 13.61
N GLY A 227 0.95 -0.43 14.81
CA GLY A 227 -0.11 -0.36 15.83
C GLY A 227 -1.09 -1.53 15.76
N SER A 228 -1.99 -1.58 16.75
CA SER A 228 -3.03 -2.62 16.82
C SER A 228 -4.22 -2.29 15.90
N TYR A 229 -5.06 -3.28 15.60
CA TYR A 229 -6.28 -3.03 14.82
C TYR A 229 -7.28 -2.14 15.55
N GLU A 230 -7.29 -2.18 16.89
CA GLU A 230 -8.12 -1.29 17.71
C GLU A 230 -7.66 0.17 17.59
N GLU A 231 -6.34 0.39 17.61
CA GLU A 231 -5.75 1.72 17.39
C GLU A 231 -6.08 2.27 16.00
N MET A 232 -5.98 1.44 14.95
CA MET A 232 -6.34 1.83 13.58
C MET A 232 -7.84 2.15 13.45
N ALA A 233 -8.70 1.34 14.08
CA ALA A 233 -10.14 1.57 14.09
C ALA A 233 -10.51 2.85 14.86
N PHE A 234 -9.81 3.14 15.95
CA PHE A 234 -9.96 4.38 16.69
C PHE A 234 -9.50 5.60 15.87
N ASP A 235 -8.32 5.54 15.27
CA ASP A 235 -7.80 6.58 14.37
C ASP A 235 -8.82 6.92 13.26
N MET A 236 -9.36 5.89 12.61
CA MET A 236 -10.39 6.06 11.59
C MET A 236 -11.63 6.80 12.11
N ARG A 237 -12.09 6.50 13.34
CA ARG A 237 -13.26 7.17 13.94
C ARG A 237 -12.97 8.64 14.23
N ILE A 238 -11.75 8.99 14.65
CA ILE A 238 -11.34 10.39 14.80
C ILE A 238 -11.43 11.10 13.46
N ARG A 239 -10.84 10.54 12.39
CA ARG A 239 -10.88 11.13 11.04
C ARG A 239 -12.29 11.37 10.51
N ARG A 240 -13.25 10.53 10.92
CA ARG A 240 -14.66 10.62 10.50
C ARG A 240 -15.52 11.48 11.44
N ASN A 241 -14.93 12.10 12.46
CA ASN A 241 -15.66 12.84 13.51
C ASN A 241 -16.71 11.97 14.22
N GLN A 242 -16.40 10.68 14.44
CA GLN A 242 -17.28 9.69 15.07
C GLN A 242 -16.85 9.32 16.50
N ALA A 243 -15.66 9.73 16.94
CA ALA A 243 -15.18 9.51 18.30
C ALA A 243 -15.76 10.55 19.27
N SER A 244 -16.14 10.11 20.47
CA SER A 244 -16.64 11.03 21.51
C SER A 244 -15.51 11.81 22.18
N GLN A 245 -15.81 12.99 22.74
CA GLN A 245 -14.80 13.78 23.46
C GLN A 245 -14.16 13.00 24.63
N GLN A 246 -14.96 12.25 25.38
CA GLN A 246 -14.45 11.44 26.50
C GLN A 246 -13.53 10.31 26.02
N GLU A 247 -13.85 9.69 24.89
CA GLU A 247 -12.99 8.67 24.26
C GLU A 247 -11.68 9.27 23.75
N MET A 248 -11.73 10.47 23.16
CA MET A 248 -10.52 11.21 22.76
C MET A 248 -9.65 11.53 23.97
N LEU A 249 -10.22 12.07 25.05
CA LEU A 249 -9.48 12.41 26.27
C LEU A 249 -8.83 11.18 26.92
N ASN A 250 -9.57 10.08 27.03
CA ASN A 250 -9.06 8.83 27.61
C ASN A 250 -7.88 8.27 26.81
N ASN A 251 -7.90 8.45 25.48
CA ASN A 251 -6.82 7.98 24.61
C ASN A 251 -5.70 9.01 24.42
N PHE A 252 -5.87 10.28 24.80
CA PHE A 252 -4.89 11.35 24.58
C PHE A 252 -3.74 11.35 25.59
N SER A 253 -4.04 11.22 26.89
CA SER A 253 -3.02 11.27 27.95
C SER A 253 -1.99 10.11 27.85
N PRO A 254 -2.40 8.82 27.68
CA PRO A 254 -1.46 7.72 27.56
C PRO A 254 -0.63 7.71 26.26
N SER A 255 -1.10 8.40 25.22
CA SER A 255 -0.49 8.39 23.88
C SER A 255 0.54 9.49 23.66
N THR A 256 0.43 10.61 24.38
CA THR A 256 1.44 11.69 24.37
C THR A 256 2.76 11.29 25.06
N GLU A 257 2.71 10.41 26.06
CA GLU A 257 3.92 9.93 26.76
C GLU A 257 4.67 8.82 26.01
N ALA A 258 4.10 8.20 24.97
CA ALA A 258 4.70 7.01 24.39
C ALA A 258 4.63 6.81 22.87
N LEU A 259 3.83 7.59 22.11
CA LEU A 259 3.71 7.56 20.63
C LEU A 259 4.07 6.18 20.04
N ARG A 260 3.36 5.15 20.53
CA ARG A 260 3.81 3.75 20.47
C ARG A 260 3.69 3.15 19.07
N SER A 261 2.85 3.77 18.25
CA SER A 261 2.55 3.36 16.89
C SER A 261 2.21 4.55 16.00
N ILE A 262 2.32 4.34 14.68
CA ILE A 262 1.88 5.28 13.66
C ILE A 262 0.42 5.68 13.88
N SER A 263 -0.44 4.69 14.18
CA SER A 263 -1.89 4.91 14.37
C SER A 263 -2.20 5.77 15.60
N THR A 264 -1.49 5.55 16.71
CA THR A 264 -1.64 6.37 17.92
C THR A 264 -1.06 7.76 17.72
N ALA A 265 0.09 7.88 17.04
CA ALA A 265 0.70 9.16 16.72
C ALA A 265 -0.21 10.04 15.85
N PHE A 266 -0.86 9.46 14.85
CA PHE A 266 -1.85 10.22 14.08
C PHE A 266 -3.09 10.60 14.90
N SER A 267 -3.56 9.71 15.77
CA SER A 267 -4.70 10.00 16.66
C SER A 267 -4.38 11.18 17.58
N VAL A 268 -3.19 11.19 18.20
CA VAL A 268 -2.69 12.31 19.01
C VAL A 268 -2.64 13.58 18.18
N SER A 269 -2.09 13.48 16.97
CA SER A 269 -1.95 14.63 16.09
C SER A 269 -3.30 15.29 15.81
N ASP A 270 -4.32 14.51 15.45
CA ASP A 270 -5.66 15.01 15.18
C ASP A 270 -6.37 15.58 16.40
N ILE A 271 -6.26 14.92 17.57
CA ILE A 271 -6.85 15.44 18.81
C ILE A 271 -6.17 16.76 19.20
N ALA A 272 -4.83 16.81 19.19
CA ALA A 272 -4.06 18.00 19.50
C ALA A 272 -4.43 19.18 18.58
N MET A 273 -4.60 18.90 17.29
CA MET A 273 -5.02 19.91 16.32
C MET A 273 -6.44 20.45 16.61
N GLN A 274 -7.37 19.62 17.07
CA GLN A 274 -8.73 20.05 17.41
C GLN A 274 -8.79 20.98 18.62
N ILE A 275 -7.89 20.80 19.60
CA ILE A 275 -7.82 21.61 20.82
C ILE A 275 -6.82 22.78 20.72
N GLY A 276 -6.20 22.99 19.56
CA GLY A 276 -5.28 24.10 19.31
C GLY A 276 -3.84 23.88 19.78
N MET A 277 -3.46 22.65 20.13
CA MET A 277 -2.10 22.29 20.51
C MET A 277 -1.24 21.98 19.26
N VAL A 278 -0.98 23.02 18.47
CA VAL A 278 -0.33 22.92 17.15
C VAL A 278 1.05 22.24 17.22
N ASN A 279 1.84 22.55 18.25
CA ASN A 279 3.17 21.98 18.45
C ASN A 279 3.14 20.47 18.71
N ILE A 280 2.20 19.99 19.53
CA ILE A 280 2.02 18.55 19.78
C ILE A 280 1.53 17.88 18.50
N ALA A 281 0.61 18.51 17.76
CA ALA A 281 0.12 17.99 16.49
C ALA A 281 1.25 17.81 15.47
N GLN A 282 2.15 18.79 15.38
CA GLN A 282 3.33 18.75 14.53
C GLN A 282 4.30 17.63 14.93
N ARG A 283 4.64 17.54 16.22
CA ARG A 283 5.53 16.49 16.74
C ARG A 283 4.99 15.10 16.45
N ALA A 284 3.73 14.85 16.78
CA ALA A 284 3.10 13.55 16.57
C ALA A 284 3.02 13.18 15.07
N ALA A 285 2.80 14.16 14.19
CA ALA A 285 2.84 13.92 12.74
C ALA A 285 4.25 13.57 12.24
N PHE A 286 5.29 14.23 12.78
CA PHE A 286 6.68 13.91 12.46
C PHE A 286 7.03 12.49 12.92
N GLU A 287 6.69 12.13 14.15
CA GLU A 287 6.94 10.78 14.69
C GLU A 287 6.19 9.70 13.89
N ALA A 288 4.95 9.96 13.47
CA ALA A 288 4.21 9.05 12.59
C ALA A 288 4.89 8.86 11.22
N MET A 289 5.48 9.93 10.66
CA MET A 289 6.20 9.87 9.39
C MET A 289 7.49 9.07 9.52
N GLU A 290 8.28 9.29 10.58
CA GLU A 290 9.53 8.57 10.82
C GLU A 290 9.32 7.11 11.21
N ALA A 291 8.13 6.77 11.72
CA ALA A 291 7.74 5.39 12.01
C ALA A 291 7.15 4.66 10.79
N ALA A 292 7.00 5.32 9.63
CA ALA A 292 6.45 4.68 8.45
C ALA A 292 7.38 3.55 7.93
N PRO A 293 6.81 2.41 7.53
CA PRO A 293 7.59 1.25 7.12
C PRO A 293 8.47 1.55 5.89
N ASN A 294 9.63 0.90 5.84
CA ASN A 294 10.56 0.95 4.71
C ASN A 294 11.03 2.36 4.33
N TYR A 295 11.14 3.26 5.31
CA TYR A 295 11.55 4.66 5.12
C TYR A 295 10.64 5.43 4.14
N ASN A 296 9.42 4.93 3.92
CA ASN A 296 8.45 5.63 3.10
C ASN A 296 7.95 6.87 3.86
N LYS A 297 7.29 7.78 3.16
CA LYS A 297 6.65 8.95 3.75
C LYS A 297 5.16 8.70 3.92
N SER A 298 4.47 9.65 4.54
CA SER A 298 3.02 9.62 4.69
C SER A 298 2.39 10.89 4.13
N GLY A 299 1.42 10.74 3.24
CA GLY A 299 0.64 11.87 2.73
C GLY A 299 -0.12 12.59 3.84
N ARG A 300 -0.66 11.84 4.81
CA ARG A 300 -1.36 12.39 5.97
C ARG A 300 -0.41 13.17 6.89
N ALA A 301 0.78 12.65 7.16
CA ALA A 301 1.76 13.36 7.99
C ALA A 301 2.19 14.67 7.32
N LEU A 302 2.57 14.62 6.04
CA LEU A 302 2.93 15.82 5.27
C LEU A 302 1.80 16.85 5.25
N ARG A 303 0.55 16.42 5.08
CA ARG A 303 -0.61 17.31 5.15
C ARG A 303 -0.65 18.04 6.50
N ARG A 304 -0.49 17.32 7.60
CA ARG A 304 -0.48 17.93 8.93
C ARG A 304 0.71 18.86 9.12
N LEU A 305 1.90 18.47 8.68
CA LEU A 305 3.09 19.32 8.76
C LEU A 305 2.92 20.62 7.96
N VAL A 306 2.25 20.61 6.81
CA VAL A 306 1.88 21.84 6.08
C VAL A 306 0.96 22.72 6.93
N GLU A 307 -0.10 22.15 7.49
CA GLU A 307 -1.06 22.90 8.31
C GLU A 307 -0.36 23.56 9.51
N THR A 308 0.43 22.79 10.28
CA THR A 308 1.09 23.32 11.48
C THR A 308 2.14 24.35 11.15
N ASN A 309 2.96 24.14 10.11
CA ASN A 309 4.00 25.12 9.73
C ASN A 309 3.39 26.43 9.24
N LEU A 310 2.23 26.42 8.56
CA LEU A 310 1.56 27.67 8.17
C LEU A 310 0.96 28.40 9.38
N ILE A 311 0.41 27.66 10.34
CA ILE A 311 -0.12 28.26 11.58
C ILE A 311 1.00 28.91 12.40
N THR A 312 2.15 28.24 12.53
CA THR A 312 3.30 28.75 13.29
C THR A 312 4.17 29.77 12.53
N GLY A 313 3.80 30.11 11.29
CA GLY A 313 4.50 31.11 10.46
C GLY A 313 5.74 30.61 9.71
N GLN A 314 6.01 29.31 9.72
CA GLN A 314 7.12 28.66 9.01
C GLN A 314 6.78 28.37 7.53
N THR A 315 6.43 29.40 6.77
CA THR A 315 5.92 29.28 5.40
C THR A 315 6.88 28.56 4.45
N GLU A 316 8.18 28.82 4.54
CA GLU A 316 9.18 28.18 3.65
C GLU A 316 9.21 26.66 3.81
N VAL A 317 9.05 26.17 5.05
CA VAL A 317 9.01 24.73 5.35
C VAL A 317 7.71 24.13 4.82
N ALA A 318 6.59 24.82 5.02
CA ALA A 318 5.30 24.39 4.48
C ALA A 318 5.33 24.26 2.95
N LEU A 319 5.95 25.21 2.23
CA LEU A 319 6.08 25.18 0.77
C LEU A 319 6.86 23.95 0.28
N LYS A 320 7.88 23.49 1.01
CA LYS A 320 8.61 22.25 0.68
C LYS A 320 7.71 21.01 0.78
N TYR A 321 6.89 20.91 1.81
CA TYR A 321 5.95 19.79 1.96
C TYR A 321 4.80 19.85 0.95
N ILE A 322 4.30 21.06 0.65
CA ILE A 322 3.32 21.30 -0.41
C ILE A 322 3.85 20.78 -1.76
N ALA A 323 5.10 21.12 -2.11
CA ALA A 323 5.71 20.68 -3.37
C ALA A 323 5.74 19.14 -3.52
N ILE A 324 5.93 18.40 -2.42
CA ILE A 324 5.84 16.93 -2.42
C ILE A 324 4.39 16.49 -2.67
N LEU A 325 3.42 17.08 -1.96
CA LEU A 325 2.00 16.71 -2.07
C LEU A 325 1.39 17.07 -3.42
N GLU A 326 1.88 18.11 -4.11
CA GLU A 326 1.50 18.43 -5.49
C GLU A 326 1.80 17.28 -6.47
N GLN A 327 2.76 16.40 -6.16
CA GLN A 327 3.10 15.23 -6.99
C GLN A 327 2.19 14.01 -6.77
N THR A 328 1.21 14.09 -5.86
CA THR A 328 0.26 13.01 -5.56
C THR A 328 -1.01 13.10 -6.41
N THR A 329 -1.85 12.08 -6.38
CA THR A 329 -3.18 12.14 -7.04
C THR A 329 -4.23 12.81 -6.15
N PHE A 330 -4.37 12.34 -4.90
CA PHE A 330 -5.49 12.76 -4.04
C PHE A 330 -5.20 13.96 -3.14
N TYR A 331 -3.93 14.25 -2.83
CA TYR A 331 -3.58 15.43 -2.02
C TYR A 331 -3.28 16.67 -2.87
N ARG A 332 -3.04 16.54 -4.17
CA ARG A 332 -2.66 17.65 -5.07
C ARG A 332 -3.60 18.84 -4.97
N GLY A 333 -4.90 18.63 -5.17
CA GLY A 333 -5.87 19.73 -5.12
C GLY A 333 -5.97 20.40 -3.74
N TRP A 334 -5.68 19.67 -2.66
CA TRP A 334 -5.57 20.26 -1.32
C TRP A 334 -4.28 21.07 -1.20
N ALA A 335 -3.15 20.53 -1.66
CA ALA A 335 -1.84 21.18 -1.63
C ALA A 335 -1.83 22.50 -2.40
N GLU A 336 -2.44 22.55 -3.59
CA GLU A 336 -2.57 23.76 -4.40
C GLU A 336 -3.32 24.88 -3.65
N ARG A 337 -4.39 24.55 -2.90
CA ARG A 337 -5.09 25.54 -2.07
C ARG A 337 -4.23 26.03 -0.91
N MET A 338 -3.49 25.12 -0.26
CA MET A 338 -2.59 25.49 0.83
C MET A 338 -1.42 26.35 0.32
N LYS A 339 -0.96 26.13 -0.91
CA LYS A 339 0.06 26.95 -1.57
C LYS A 339 -0.40 28.39 -1.74
N GLN A 340 -1.64 28.59 -2.21
CA GLN A 340 -2.23 29.93 -2.32
C GLN A 340 -2.30 30.63 -0.96
N MET A 341 -2.67 29.91 0.10
CA MET A 341 -2.67 30.46 1.46
C MET A 341 -1.27 30.75 2.01
N ALA A 342 -0.27 29.95 1.62
CA ALA A 342 1.12 30.16 1.98
C ALA A 342 1.70 31.42 1.32
N GLU A 343 1.40 31.63 0.03
CA GLU A 343 1.85 32.79 -0.74
C GLU A 343 1.08 34.08 -0.38
N GLN A 344 -0.15 33.96 0.11
CA GLN A 344 -1.00 35.09 0.52
C GLN A 344 -1.50 34.90 1.97
N PRO A 345 -0.73 35.32 2.98
CA PRO A 345 -1.08 35.12 4.40
C PRO A 345 -2.44 35.68 4.81
N GLU A 346 -2.95 36.70 4.09
CA GLU A 346 -4.30 37.24 4.31
C GLU A 346 -5.40 36.20 4.10
N LEU A 347 -5.23 35.27 3.16
CA LEU A 347 -6.19 34.20 2.90
C LEU A 347 -6.23 33.20 4.06
N LEU A 348 -5.09 32.93 4.68
CA LEU A 348 -5.01 32.07 5.86
C LEU A 348 -5.76 32.70 7.04
N ASN A 349 -5.61 34.02 7.25
CA ASN A 349 -6.30 34.76 8.29
C ASN A 349 -7.82 34.89 8.04
N LYS A 350 -8.26 34.87 6.78
CA LYS A 350 -9.70 34.82 6.43
C LYS A 350 -10.31 33.43 6.61
N HIS A 351 -9.50 32.37 6.68
CA HIS A 351 -9.98 31.01 6.83
C HIS A 351 -10.37 30.70 8.28
N GLN A 352 -11.67 30.53 8.56
CA GLN A 352 -12.22 30.35 9.91
C GLN A 352 -11.46 29.32 10.76
N TYR A 353 -11.14 28.16 10.19
CA TYR A 353 -10.43 27.09 10.90
C TYR A 353 -8.98 27.45 11.26
N TYR A 354 -8.16 27.82 10.27
CA TYR A 354 -6.74 28.12 10.47
C TYR A 354 -6.52 29.41 11.26
N HIS A 355 -7.36 30.44 11.06
CA HIS A 355 -7.29 31.67 11.82
C HIS A 355 -7.52 31.43 13.32
N ARG A 356 -8.57 30.68 13.68
CA ARG A 356 -8.84 30.32 15.08
C ARG A 356 -7.66 29.58 15.72
N LEU A 357 -7.07 28.61 15.01
CA LEU A 357 -5.93 27.85 15.53
C LEU A 357 -4.69 28.71 15.70
N LYS A 358 -4.47 29.65 14.79
CA LYS A 358 -3.40 30.64 14.88
C LYS A 358 -3.59 31.58 16.07
N GLU A 359 -4.80 32.08 16.31
CA GLU A 359 -5.09 32.88 17.52
C GLU A 359 -4.84 32.09 18.81
N ILE A 360 -5.22 30.80 18.85
CA ILE A 360 -4.93 29.95 20.03
C ILE A 360 -3.43 29.77 20.22
N TYR A 361 -2.68 29.57 19.12
CA TYR A 361 -1.24 29.44 19.16
C TYR A 361 -0.55 30.74 19.62
N ASP A 362 -0.88 31.88 19.01
CA ASP A 362 -0.26 33.17 19.29
C ASP A 362 -0.54 33.66 20.73
N ASN A 363 -1.71 33.33 21.29
CA ASN A 363 -2.09 33.70 22.65
C ASN A 363 -1.80 32.60 23.69
N GLY A 364 -1.45 31.39 23.24
CA GLY A 364 -1.14 30.27 24.09
C GLY A 364 0.27 30.40 24.67
N LYS A 365 0.43 30.19 25.97
CA LYS A 365 1.78 29.92 26.51
C LYS A 365 2.21 28.54 26.02
N ASP A 366 3.42 28.42 25.49
CA ASP A 366 3.96 27.16 25.01
C ASP A 366 4.21 26.23 26.22
N VAL A 367 3.24 25.39 26.57
CA VAL A 367 3.25 24.64 27.85
C VAL A 367 4.18 23.42 27.80
N PHE A 368 4.70 23.03 26.62
CA PHE A 368 5.33 21.72 26.43
C PHE A 368 6.72 21.74 25.75
N PHE A 369 7.35 22.91 25.62
CA PHE A 369 8.79 23.02 25.34
C PHE A 369 9.47 23.64 26.57
N TYR A 370 9.82 22.79 27.53
CA TYR A 370 10.80 23.08 28.59
C TYR A 370 12.05 22.26 28.36
#